data_AF-A0A9E6VWC4-F1
#
_entry.id   AF-A0A9E6VWC4-F1
#
_cell.length_a   1.000
_cell.length_b   1.000
_cell.length_c   1.000
_cell.angle_alpha   90.00
_cell.angle_beta   90.00
_cell.angle_gamma   90.00
#
_symmetry.space_group_name_H-M   'P 1'
#
loop_
_entity.id
_entity.type
_entity.pdbx_description
1 polymer ?
#
loop_
_entity_poly.entity_id
_entity_poly.type
_entity_poly.pdbx_seq_one_letter_code
_entity_poly.pdbx_strand_id
1 'polypeptide(L)'
;RVARPYYGESIRIYEEGFADFATIDWALKNFGGFKMGPFELMDFIGNDVNYKVTETVWEQFFYEPRFKPSFTQKRLYEAKRFGRKSGIGYYDYSAGAVMPEPNKDETLGGHIFWRVLVMLINEAAEALYLRIASRDDLDTAMTKGVNYPKGLLKWADEMGIQHCVDTLDRLYNEYREDRYRCCVLLRQMARDGKKFY
;
A
#
# COMPACT_ATOMS: atom_id res chain seq x y z
N ARG A 1 0.10 10.55 -3.69
CA ARG A 1 0.94 10.43 -2.47
C ARG A 1 0.41 9.36 -1.52
N VAL A 2 -0.69 9.59 -0.80
CA VAL A 2 -1.19 8.69 0.28
C VAL A 2 -1.47 7.25 -0.19
N ALA A 3 -1.94 7.05 -1.43
CA ALA A 3 -2.19 5.71 -1.98
C ALA A 3 -0.93 4.91 -2.39
N ARG A 4 0.28 5.51 -2.38
CA ARG A 4 1.50 4.83 -2.88
C ARG A 4 1.85 3.54 -2.12
N PRO A 5 1.75 3.48 -0.79
CA PRO A 5 2.02 2.25 -0.05
C PRO A 5 1.13 1.07 -0.44
N TYR A 6 -0.08 1.29 -0.95
CA TYR A 6 -0.95 0.21 -1.42
C TYR A 6 -0.27 -0.65 -2.50
N TYR A 7 0.49 -0.01 -3.38
CA TYR A 7 1.26 -0.69 -4.42
C TYR A 7 2.64 -1.09 -3.91
N GLY A 8 3.37 -0.11 -3.35
CA GLY A 8 4.77 -0.28 -2.99
C GLY A 8 4.98 -1.33 -1.90
N GLU A 9 4.08 -1.43 -0.92
CA GLU A 9 4.21 -2.42 0.15
C GLU A 9 3.81 -3.82 -0.31
N SER A 10 2.77 -3.91 -1.14
CA SER A 10 2.34 -5.16 -1.76
C SER A 10 3.45 -5.78 -2.63
N ILE A 11 4.15 -4.96 -3.43
CA ILE A 11 5.29 -5.45 -4.21
C ILE A 11 6.45 -5.86 -3.28
N ARG A 12 6.69 -5.15 -2.18
CA ARG A 12 7.74 -5.51 -1.23
C ARG A 12 7.46 -6.86 -0.55
N ILE A 13 6.21 -7.12 -0.14
CA ILE A 13 5.77 -8.40 0.41
C ILE A 13 6.04 -9.54 -0.61
N TYR A 14 5.75 -9.30 -1.88
CA TYR A 14 6.07 -10.25 -2.95
C TYR A 14 7.59 -10.46 -3.15
N GLU A 15 8.37 -9.37 -3.21
CA GLU A 15 9.83 -9.44 -3.42
C GLU A 15 10.56 -10.17 -2.29
N GLU A 16 10.01 -10.13 -1.07
CA GLU A 16 10.50 -10.89 0.09
C GLU A 16 10.11 -12.38 0.05
N GLY A 17 9.28 -12.81 -0.92
CA GLY A 17 8.77 -14.18 -1.02
C GLY A 17 7.71 -14.53 0.01
N PHE A 18 7.10 -13.52 0.65
CA PHE A 18 6.13 -13.75 1.73
C PHE A 18 4.79 -14.26 1.20
N ALA A 19 4.37 -13.80 0.01
CA ALA A 19 3.16 -14.26 -0.67
C ALA A 19 3.20 -13.93 -2.17
N ASP A 20 2.43 -14.67 -2.96
CA ASP A 20 2.27 -14.41 -4.40
C ASP A 20 1.23 -13.30 -4.67
N PHE A 21 1.14 -12.87 -5.94
CA PHE A 21 0.23 -11.79 -6.34
C PHE A 21 -1.23 -12.09 -6.01
N ALA A 22 -1.68 -13.31 -6.30
CA ALA A 22 -3.07 -13.72 -6.08
C ALA A 22 -3.42 -13.66 -4.59
N THR A 23 -2.55 -14.18 -3.72
CA THR A 23 -2.73 -14.18 -2.27
C THR A 23 -2.77 -12.78 -1.70
N ILE A 24 -1.88 -11.89 -2.16
CA ILE A 24 -1.87 -10.49 -1.70
C ILE A 24 -3.11 -9.73 -2.17
N ASP A 25 -3.51 -9.92 -3.43
CA ASP A 25 -4.75 -9.34 -3.97
C ASP A 25 -5.97 -9.84 -3.21
N TRP A 26 -6.04 -11.15 -2.93
CA TRP A 26 -7.10 -11.74 -2.12
C TRP A 26 -7.12 -11.17 -0.70
N ALA A 27 -5.97 -11.09 -0.02
CA ALA A 27 -5.87 -10.60 1.34
C ALA A 27 -6.42 -9.17 1.47
N LEU A 28 -6.02 -8.28 0.57
CA LEU A 28 -6.49 -6.90 0.58
C LEU A 28 -7.98 -6.79 0.24
N LYS A 29 -8.49 -7.58 -0.71
CA LYS A 29 -9.93 -7.61 -1.00
C LYS A 29 -10.74 -8.18 0.18
N ASN A 30 -10.32 -9.30 0.75
CA ASN A 30 -11.06 -10.06 1.74
C ASN A 30 -11.09 -9.39 3.12
N PHE A 31 -9.93 -8.96 3.63
CA PHE A 31 -9.82 -8.36 4.97
C PHE A 31 -10.02 -6.84 4.94
N GLY A 32 -9.57 -6.20 3.86
CA GLY A 32 -9.66 -4.75 3.71
C GLY A 32 -10.94 -4.25 3.08
N GLY A 33 -11.67 -5.10 2.34
CA GLY A 33 -12.84 -4.70 1.56
C GLY A 33 -12.51 -3.83 0.34
N PHE A 34 -11.25 -3.79 -0.09
CA PHE A 34 -10.87 -3.08 -1.31
C PHE A 34 -11.55 -3.73 -2.52
N LYS A 35 -12.02 -2.93 -3.48
CA LYS A 35 -12.73 -3.46 -4.67
C LYS A 35 -11.83 -4.29 -5.58
N MET A 36 -10.53 -4.02 -5.58
CA MET A 36 -9.55 -4.65 -6.46
C MET A 36 -8.21 -4.75 -5.72
N GLY A 37 -7.53 -5.88 -5.88
CA GLY A 37 -6.19 -6.06 -5.31
C GLY A 37 -5.16 -5.14 -5.98
N PRO A 38 -4.03 -4.84 -5.32
CA PRO A 38 -2.99 -3.96 -5.86
C PRO A 38 -2.43 -4.42 -7.21
N PHE A 39 -2.22 -5.72 -7.43
CA PHE A 39 -1.64 -6.22 -8.68
C PHE A 39 -2.66 -6.20 -9.81
N GLU A 40 -3.89 -6.66 -9.56
CA GLU A 40 -5.02 -6.51 -10.47
C GLU A 40 -5.24 -5.03 -10.85
N LEU A 41 -5.13 -4.12 -9.88
CA LEU A 41 -5.34 -2.69 -10.09
C LEU A 41 -4.21 -2.05 -10.90
N MET A 42 -2.96 -2.44 -10.64
CA MET A 42 -1.82 -1.98 -11.45
C MET A 42 -1.93 -2.47 -12.90
N ASP A 43 -2.33 -3.72 -13.12
CA ASP A 43 -2.54 -4.27 -14.45
C ASP A 43 -3.75 -3.65 -15.17
N PHE A 44 -4.77 -3.21 -14.42
CA PHE A 44 -5.90 -2.47 -14.96
C PHE A 44 -5.55 -1.03 -15.34
N ILE A 45 -4.82 -0.31 -14.48
CA ILE A 45 -4.36 1.07 -14.74
C ILE A 45 -3.32 1.10 -15.89
N GLY A 46 -2.43 0.11 -15.92
CA GLY A 46 -1.25 0.07 -16.74
C GLY A 46 0.03 0.21 -15.92
N ASN A 47 0.91 -0.79 -15.98
CA ASN A 47 2.16 -0.78 -15.20
C ASN A 47 3.11 0.36 -15.58
N ASP A 48 3.09 0.81 -16.83
CA ASP A 48 3.82 2.00 -17.29
C ASP A 48 3.35 3.27 -16.60
N VAL A 49 2.04 3.48 -16.55
CA VAL A 49 1.45 4.66 -15.89
C VAL A 49 1.73 4.60 -14.39
N ASN A 50 1.50 3.44 -13.77
CA ASN A 50 1.71 3.31 -12.33
C ASN A 50 3.20 3.49 -11.95
N TYR A 51 4.11 2.88 -12.70
CA TYR A 51 5.56 3.03 -12.50
C TYR A 51 5.99 4.48 -12.64
N LYS A 52 5.57 5.16 -13.72
CA LYS A 52 6.01 6.54 -13.97
C LYS A 52 5.51 7.49 -12.89
N VAL A 53 4.28 7.34 -12.41
CA VAL A 53 3.76 8.13 -11.28
C VAL A 53 4.57 7.88 -10.01
N THR A 54 4.94 6.63 -9.73
CA THR A 54 5.76 6.29 -8.56
C THR A 54 7.16 6.90 -8.65
N GLU A 55 7.81 6.78 -9.81
CA GLU A 55 9.11 7.39 -10.09
C GLU A 55 9.08 8.91 -9.93
N THR A 56 8.08 9.59 -10.52
CA THR A 56 7.92 11.04 -10.38
C THR A 56 7.68 11.47 -8.93
N VAL A 57 6.83 10.76 -8.18
CA VAL A 57 6.63 11.08 -6.75
C VAL A 57 7.93 10.88 -5.97
N TRP A 58 8.70 9.83 -6.26
CA TRP A 58 9.97 9.59 -5.60
C TRP A 58 10.99 10.71 -5.87
N GLU A 59 11.17 11.11 -7.13
CA GLU A 59 12.05 12.21 -7.54
C GLU A 59 11.62 13.55 -6.92
N GLN A 60 10.32 13.86 -6.94
CA GLN A 60 9.77 15.12 -6.38
C GLN A 60 9.86 15.20 -4.86
N PHE A 61 9.95 14.06 -4.18
CA PHE A 61 10.18 13.97 -2.73
C PHE A 61 11.66 13.74 -2.40
N PHE A 62 12.58 14.20 -3.25
CA PHE A 62 14.03 14.13 -3.04
C PHE A 62 14.53 12.70 -2.74
N TYR A 63 13.97 11.73 -3.45
CA TYR A 63 14.31 10.32 -3.35
C TYR A 63 13.97 9.68 -2.00
N GLU A 64 12.95 10.17 -1.30
CA GLU A 64 12.48 9.61 -0.03
C GLU A 64 12.27 8.07 -0.12
N PRO A 65 12.94 7.26 0.73
CA PRO A 65 12.91 5.79 0.62
C PRO A 65 11.52 5.16 0.62
N ARG A 66 10.53 5.80 1.26
CA ARG A 66 9.12 5.35 1.26
C ARG A 66 8.50 5.24 -0.13
N PHE A 67 8.93 6.08 -1.07
CA PHE A 67 8.39 6.13 -2.42
C PHE A 67 9.28 5.44 -3.45
N LYS A 68 10.39 4.84 -3.03
CA LYS A 68 11.35 4.18 -3.91
C LYS A 68 10.64 3.15 -4.82
N PRO A 69 10.73 3.27 -6.15
CA PRO A 69 10.21 2.27 -7.08
C PRO A 69 10.85 0.90 -6.85
N SER A 70 10.07 -0.17 -7.05
CA SER A 70 10.56 -1.53 -6.90
C SER A 70 11.23 -2.05 -8.17
N PHE A 71 12.14 -3.02 -8.01
CA PHE A 71 12.81 -3.66 -9.14
C PHE A 71 11.81 -4.46 -9.97
N THR A 72 10.86 -5.13 -9.32
CA THR A 72 9.79 -5.88 -10.00
C THR A 72 9.00 -4.97 -10.93
N GLN A 73 8.57 -3.80 -10.44
CA GLN A 73 7.79 -2.87 -11.26
C GLN A 73 8.60 -2.33 -12.45
N LYS A 74 9.88 -1.98 -12.22
CA LYS A 74 10.79 -1.53 -13.28
C LYS A 74 10.98 -2.58 -14.37
N ARG A 75 11.14 -3.85 -14.00
CA ARG A 75 11.27 -4.97 -14.96
C ARG A 75 10.02 -5.13 -15.82
N LEU A 76 8.82 -5.05 -15.24
CA LEU A 76 7.58 -5.10 -16.02
C LEU A 76 7.48 -3.94 -17.00
N TYR A 77 7.88 -2.73 -16.57
CA TYR A 77 7.92 -1.55 -17.43
C TYR A 77 8.87 -1.71 -18.62
N GLU A 78 10.13 -2.09 -18.36
CA GLU A 78 11.16 -2.28 -19.39
C GLU A 78 10.79 -3.40 -20.38
N ALA A 79 10.15 -4.47 -19.89
CA ALA A 79 9.66 -5.57 -20.72
C ALA A 79 8.34 -5.27 -21.46
N LYS A 80 7.80 -4.05 -21.33
CA LYS A 80 6.51 -3.62 -21.90
C LYS A 80 5.32 -4.50 -21.49
N ARG A 81 5.38 -5.08 -20.28
CA ARG A 81 4.30 -5.85 -19.66
C ARG A 81 3.38 -4.92 -18.88
N PHE A 82 2.60 -4.16 -19.63
CA PHE A 82 1.76 -3.09 -19.11
C PHE A 82 0.40 -3.55 -18.58
N GLY A 83 0.20 -4.84 -18.32
CA GLY A 83 -1.05 -5.37 -17.79
C GLY A 83 -2.07 -5.70 -18.87
N ARG A 84 -3.35 -5.44 -18.61
CA ARG A 84 -4.46 -5.86 -19.47
C ARG A 84 -4.33 -5.33 -20.90
N LYS A 85 -3.89 -4.09 -21.06
CA LYS A 85 -3.75 -3.45 -22.39
C LYS A 85 -2.67 -4.09 -23.28
N SER A 86 -1.70 -4.79 -22.69
CA SER A 86 -0.66 -5.53 -23.42
C SER A 86 -0.88 -7.05 -23.38
N GLY A 87 -1.98 -7.52 -22.79
CA GLY A 87 -2.28 -8.95 -22.61
C GLY A 87 -1.43 -9.64 -21.53
N ILE A 88 -0.50 -8.94 -20.88
CA ILE A 88 0.37 -9.49 -19.84
C ILE A 88 0.92 -8.39 -18.92
N GLY A 89 0.94 -8.64 -17.62
CA GLY A 89 1.47 -7.78 -16.57
C GLY A 89 1.98 -8.61 -15.39
N TYR A 90 1.43 -8.37 -14.21
CA TYR A 90 1.57 -9.29 -13.06
C TYR A 90 0.82 -10.59 -13.32
N TYR A 91 -0.31 -10.51 -14.03
CA TYR A 91 -1.07 -11.65 -14.52
C TYR A 91 -0.97 -11.81 -16.04
N ASP A 92 -1.24 -13.02 -16.51
CA ASP A 92 -1.41 -13.32 -17.93
C ASP A 92 -2.88 -13.10 -18.32
N TYR A 93 -3.12 -12.27 -19.33
CA TYR A 93 -4.44 -11.94 -19.86
C TYR A 93 -4.62 -12.43 -21.31
N SER A 94 -3.73 -13.31 -21.79
CA SER A 94 -3.88 -13.97 -23.08
C SER A 94 -5.11 -14.89 -23.10
N ALA A 95 -5.63 -15.16 -24.30
CA ALA A 95 -6.81 -15.99 -24.44
C ALA A 95 -6.52 -17.42 -23.94
N GLY A 96 -7.31 -17.87 -22.96
CA GLY A 96 -7.13 -19.19 -22.32
C GLY A 96 -6.16 -19.20 -21.13
N ALA A 97 -5.59 -18.05 -20.76
CA ALA A 97 -4.81 -17.93 -19.53
C ALA A 97 -5.69 -18.22 -18.30
N VAL A 98 -5.15 -19.00 -17.37
CA VAL A 98 -5.79 -19.32 -16.09
C VAL A 98 -5.20 -18.41 -15.03
N MET A 99 -6.06 -17.68 -14.32
CA MET A 99 -5.63 -16.86 -13.20
C MET A 99 -5.16 -17.77 -12.06
N PRO A 100 -4.02 -17.47 -11.41
CA PRO A 100 -3.55 -18.24 -10.27
C PRO A 100 -4.54 -18.11 -9.10
N GLU A 101 -4.78 -19.22 -8.40
CA GLU A 101 -5.60 -19.26 -7.20
C GLU A 101 -4.81 -18.78 -5.99
N PRO A 102 -5.38 -17.93 -5.12
CA PRO A 102 -4.70 -17.46 -3.92
C PRO A 102 -4.61 -18.56 -2.85
N ASN A 103 -3.56 -18.49 -2.03
CA ASN A 103 -3.59 -19.12 -0.72
C ASN A 103 -4.59 -18.37 0.17
N LYS A 104 -5.60 -19.07 0.69
CA LYS A 104 -6.67 -18.49 1.51
C LYS A 104 -6.46 -18.68 3.02
N ASP A 105 -5.21 -18.85 3.47
CA ASP A 105 -4.87 -18.83 4.89
C ASP A 105 -5.21 -17.47 5.51
N GLU A 106 -6.14 -17.48 6.48
CA GLU A 106 -6.66 -16.24 7.07
C GLU A 106 -5.62 -15.50 7.92
N THR A 107 -4.69 -16.22 8.55
CA THR A 107 -3.64 -15.61 9.37
C THR A 107 -2.66 -14.86 8.49
N LEU A 108 -2.20 -15.49 7.41
CA LEU A 108 -1.36 -14.87 6.39
C LEU A 108 -2.05 -13.66 5.77
N GLY A 109 -3.32 -13.81 5.36
CA GLY A 109 -4.10 -12.73 4.78
C GLY A 109 -4.25 -11.52 5.70
N GLY A 110 -4.53 -11.76 6.99
CA GLY A 110 -4.58 -10.72 8.01
C GLY A 110 -3.25 -9.98 8.16
N HIS A 111 -2.13 -10.70 8.19
CA HIS A 111 -0.79 -10.10 8.27
C HIS A 111 -0.45 -9.22 7.05
N ILE A 112 -0.76 -9.70 5.84
CA ILE A 112 -0.56 -8.94 4.59
C ILE A 112 -1.40 -7.66 4.63
N PHE A 113 -2.70 -7.78 4.91
CA PHE A 113 -3.61 -6.65 4.97
C PHE A 113 -3.12 -5.61 5.98
N TRP A 114 -2.75 -6.04 7.18
CA TRP A 114 -2.33 -5.12 8.23
C TRP A 114 -1.03 -4.39 7.88
N ARG A 115 -0.04 -5.11 7.32
CA ARG A 115 1.24 -4.52 6.89
C ARG A 115 1.04 -3.42 5.84
N VAL A 116 0.14 -3.63 4.88
CA VAL A 116 -0.19 -2.61 3.87
C VAL A 116 -0.98 -1.46 4.48
N LEU A 117 -1.99 -1.76 5.31
CA LEU A 117 -2.86 -0.74 5.91
C LEU A 117 -2.08 0.20 6.83
N VAL A 118 -1.19 -0.31 7.69
CA VAL A 118 -0.42 0.55 8.61
C VAL A 118 0.49 1.52 7.84
N MET A 119 1.03 1.11 6.69
CA MET A 119 1.82 1.99 5.84
C MET A 119 0.98 3.09 5.19
N LEU A 120 -0.25 2.78 4.79
CA LEU A 120 -1.21 3.78 4.31
C LEU A 120 -1.60 4.77 5.41
N ILE A 121 -1.88 4.27 6.62
CA ILE A 121 -2.17 5.09 7.79
C ILE A 121 -1.01 6.04 8.10
N ASN A 122 0.22 5.52 8.08
CA ASN A 122 1.42 6.32 8.34
C ASN A 122 1.54 7.50 7.36
N GLU A 123 1.26 7.29 6.07
CA GLU A 123 1.28 8.38 5.08
C GLU A 123 0.10 9.35 5.18
N ALA A 124 -1.07 8.89 5.61
CA ALA A 124 -2.17 9.79 5.92
C ALA A 124 -1.84 10.67 7.14
N ALA A 125 -1.27 10.09 8.20
CA ALA A 125 -0.82 10.81 9.38
C ALA A 125 0.30 11.82 9.05
N GLU A 126 1.24 11.43 8.19
CA GLU A 126 2.30 12.33 7.72
C GLU A 126 1.73 13.51 6.90
N ALA A 127 0.75 13.25 6.04
CA ALA A 127 0.07 14.31 5.29
C ALA A 127 -0.68 15.29 6.20
N LEU A 128 -1.31 14.79 7.26
CA LEU A 128 -1.95 15.63 8.27
C LEU A 128 -0.92 16.43 9.07
N TYR A 129 0.16 15.79 9.53
CA TYR A 129 1.23 16.42 10.30
C TYR A 129 1.89 17.58 9.54
N LEU A 130 2.13 17.39 8.24
CA LEU A 130 2.68 18.41 7.34
C LEU A 130 1.63 19.43 6.86
N ARG A 131 0.40 19.37 7.38
CA ARG A 131 -0.71 20.29 7.05
C ARG A 131 -1.04 20.36 5.55
N ILE A 132 -0.88 19.25 4.84
CA ILE A 132 -1.19 19.18 3.41
C ILE A 132 -2.70 19.17 3.15
N ALA A 133 -3.47 18.56 4.06
CA ALA A 133 -4.92 18.54 4.02
C ALA A 133 -5.48 18.34 5.44
N SER A 134 -6.75 18.68 5.62
CA SER A 134 -7.46 18.37 6.87
C SER A 134 -7.67 16.85 7.02
N ARG A 135 -7.88 16.41 8.26
CA ARG A 135 -8.21 15.00 8.57
C ARG A 135 -9.40 14.49 7.74
N ASP A 136 -10.44 15.30 7.62
CA ASP A 136 -11.69 14.92 6.93
C ASP A 136 -11.53 14.93 5.40
N ASP A 137 -10.72 15.85 4.85
CA ASP A 137 -10.39 15.84 3.43
C ASP A 137 -9.51 14.65 3.03
N LEU A 138 -8.58 14.24 3.89
CA LEU A 138 -7.75 13.05 3.65
C LEU A 138 -8.62 11.79 3.56
N ASP A 139 -9.49 11.55 4.52
CA ASP A 139 -10.37 10.39 4.51
C ASP A 139 -11.40 10.45 3.37
N THR A 140 -11.88 11.65 3.02
CA THR A 140 -12.78 11.85 1.87
C THR A 140 -12.05 11.56 0.55
N ALA A 141 -10.81 12.05 0.39
CA ALA A 141 -10.01 11.79 -0.81
C ALA A 141 -9.74 10.29 -1.01
N MET A 142 -9.47 9.55 0.06
CA MET A 142 -9.22 8.11 -0.04
C MET A 142 -10.49 7.32 -0.36
N THR A 143 -11.61 7.66 0.29
CA THR A 143 -12.87 6.94 0.09
C THR A 143 -13.59 7.29 -1.21
N LYS A 144 -13.52 8.55 -1.66
CA LYS A 144 -14.20 9.03 -2.88
C LYS A 144 -13.29 9.08 -4.10
N GLY A 145 -12.01 9.36 -3.93
CA GLY A 145 -11.05 9.44 -5.02
C GLY A 145 -10.56 8.08 -5.51
N VAL A 146 -10.20 7.18 -4.57
CA VAL A 146 -9.66 5.85 -4.90
C VAL A 146 -10.52 4.70 -4.38
N ASN A 147 -11.76 4.97 -3.97
CA ASN A 147 -12.74 3.98 -3.54
C ASN A 147 -12.29 3.10 -2.36
N TYR A 148 -11.50 3.64 -1.43
CA TYR A 148 -11.20 2.90 -0.21
C TYR A 148 -12.49 2.71 0.60
N PRO A 149 -12.71 1.54 1.21
CA PRO A 149 -13.94 1.23 1.92
C PRO A 149 -14.09 2.04 3.21
N LYS A 150 -12.99 2.55 3.78
CA LYS A 150 -12.99 3.43 4.94
C LYS A 150 -11.86 4.46 4.83
N GLY A 151 -12.02 5.56 5.56
CA GLY A 151 -10.97 6.52 5.79
C GLY A 151 -9.80 5.91 6.55
N LEU A 152 -8.57 6.29 6.20
CA LEU A 152 -7.36 5.73 6.79
C LEU A 152 -7.21 6.16 8.24
N LEU A 153 -7.55 7.43 8.56
CA LEU A 153 -7.43 7.93 9.93
C LEU A 153 -8.51 7.33 10.83
N LYS A 154 -9.72 7.09 10.31
CA LYS A 154 -10.75 6.29 11.00
C LYS A 154 -10.30 4.85 11.25
N TRP A 155 -9.66 4.20 10.28
CA TRP A 155 -9.09 2.87 10.50
C TRP A 155 -8.01 2.87 11.58
N ALA A 156 -7.17 3.90 11.65
CA ALA A 156 -6.16 4.02 12.70
C ALA A 156 -6.79 4.08 14.11
N ASP A 157 -7.90 4.80 14.28
CA ASP A 157 -8.60 4.91 15.57
C ASP A 157 -9.31 3.63 16.01
N GLU A 158 -9.75 2.83 15.04
CA GLU A 158 -10.40 1.53 15.25
C GLU A 158 -9.38 0.45 15.61
N MET A 159 -8.25 0.42 14.90
CA MET A 159 -7.18 -0.55 15.13
C MET A 159 -6.33 -0.20 16.36
N GLY A 160 -6.28 1.09 16.71
CA GLY A 160 -5.54 1.62 17.84
C GLY A 160 -4.22 2.24 17.42
N ILE A 161 -4.01 3.50 17.82
CA ILE A 161 -2.80 4.26 17.46
C ILE A 161 -1.51 3.61 17.97
N GLN A 162 -1.52 3.08 19.21
CA GLN A 162 -0.37 2.36 19.75
C GLN A 162 -0.03 1.13 18.89
N HIS A 163 -1.04 0.38 18.43
CA HIS A 163 -0.82 -0.78 17.57
C HIS A 163 -0.19 -0.43 16.22
N CYS A 164 -0.59 0.72 15.64
CA CYS A 164 0.06 1.27 14.44
C CYS A 164 1.54 1.55 14.70
N VAL A 165 1.87 2.23 15.81
CA VAL A 165 3.25 2.57 16.19
C VAL A 165 4.08 1.30 16.39
N ASP A 166 3.58 0.33 17.16
CA ASP A 166 4.28 -0.92 17.45
C ASP A 166 4.57 -1.72 16.16
N THR A 167 3.62 -1.71 15.22
CA THR A 167 3.78 -2.40 13.94
C THR A 167 4.85 -1.73 13.07
N LEU A 168 4.84 -0.40 12.99
CA LEU A 168 5.86 0.36 12.26
C LEU A 168 7.25 0.18 12.89
N ASP A 169 7.34 0.18 14.21
CA ASP A 169 8.60 -0.04 14.94
C ASP A 169 9.11 -1.47 14.74
N ARG A 170 8.23 -2.46 14.70
CA ARG A 170 8.62 -3.84 14.35
C ARG A 170 9.19 -3.92 12.94
N LEU A 171 8.51 -3.36 11.94
CA LEU A 171 9.00 -3.33 10.55
C LEU A 171 10.32 -2.56 10.46
N TYR A 172 10.43 -1.41 11.13
CA TYR A 172 11.67 -0.63 11.16
C TYR A 172 12.82 -1.40 11.81
N ASN A 173 12.57 -2.10 12.92
CA ASN A 173 13.61 -2.86 13.60
C ASN A 173 14.05 -4.11 12.82
N GLU A 174 13.13 -4.74 12.08
CA GLU A 174 13.43 -5.88 11.21
C GLU A 174 14.29 -5.46 10.02
N TYR A 175 13.82 -4.47 9.24
CA TYR A 175 14.48 -4.11 7.97
C TYR A 175 15.56 -3.04 8.12
N ARG A 176 15.54 -2.25 9.21
CA ARG A 176 16.42 -1.08 9.41
C ARG A 176 16.34 -0.07 8.27
N GLU A 177 15.17 0.06 7.66
CA GLU A 177 14.90 0.96 6.55
C GLU A 177 14.02 2.15 6.99
N ASP A 178 14.45 3.37 6.67
CA ASP A 178 13.67 4.60 6.92
C ASP A 178 12.29 4.61 6.26
N ARG A 179 12.09 3.73 5.26
CA ARG A 179 10.78 3.39 4.71
C ARG A 179 9.74 3.18 5.81
N TYR A 180 10.07 2.45 6.87
CA TYR A 180 9.13 2.10 7.94
C TYR A 180 9.15 3.06 9.13
N ARG A 181 9.88 4.18 9.05
CA ARG A 181 9.93 5.18 10.13
C ARG A 181 8.49 5.55 10.53
N CYS A 182 8.15 5.52 11.80
CA CYS A 182 6.83 5.96 12.25
C CYS A 182 6.71 7.49 12.17
N CYS A 183 5.58 7.99 11.68
CA CYS A 183 5.21 9.41 11.72
C CYS A 183 5.25 9.94 13.16
N VAL A 184 5.78 11.15 13.33
CA VAL A 184 5.88 11.81 14.64
C VAL A 184 4.50 12.02 15.27
N LEU A 185 3.49 12.36 14.46
CA LEU A 185 2.12 12.56 14.94
C LEU A 185 1.54 11.28 15.58
N LEU A 186 1.73 10.11 14.94
CA LEU A 186 1.29 8.84 15.52
C LEU A 186 1.96 8.56 16.86
N ARG A 187 3.25 8.83 17.00
CA ARG A 187 3.97 8.68 18.28
C ARG A 187 3.43 9.62 19.36
N GLN A 188 3.18 10.89 19.01
CA GLN A 188 2.62 11.88 19.93
C GLN A 188 1.22 11.45 20.39
N MET A 189 0.38 11.00 19.47
CA MET A 189 -0.98 10.53 19.77
C MET A 189 -0.98 9.27 20.61
N ALA A 190 -0.10 8.30 20.33
CA ALA A 190 0.05 7.09 21.13
C ALA A 190 0.43 7.43 22.59
N ARG A 191 1.45 8.27 22.77
CA ARG A 191 1.90 8.73 24.09
C ARG A 191 0.81 9.48 24.86
N ASP A 192 0.06 10.33 24.17
CA ASP A 192 -0.98 11.17 24.78
C ASP A 192 -2.33 10.43 24.92
N GLY A 193 -2.45 9.18 24.45
CA GLY A 193 -3.71 8.42 24.45
C GLY A 193 -4.81 9.02 23.56
N LYS A 194 -4.44 9.69 22.46
CA LYS A 194 -5.37 10.40 21.56
C LYS A 194 -5.78 9.58 20.36
N LYS A 195 -6.93 9.97 19.78
CA LYS A 195 -7.47 9.50 18.51
C LYS A 195 -7.53 10.65 17.49
N PHE A 196 -7.65 10.33 16.21
CA PHE A 196 -7.88 11.33 15.17
C PHE A 196 -9.29 11.91 15.27
N TYR A 197 -10.26 11.10 15.69
CA TYR A 197 -11.68 11.43 15.85
C TYR A 197 -12.16 11.42 17.30
#